data_AF-A0A293M6C6-F1
#
_entry.id   AF-A0A293M6C6-F1
#
_cell.length_a   1.000
_cell.length_b   1.000
_cell.length_c   1.000
_cell.angle_alpha   90.00
_cell.angle_beta   90.00
_cell.angle_gamma   90.00
#
_symmetry.space_group_name_H-M   'P 1'
#
loop_
_entity.id
_entity.type
_entity.pdbx_description
1 polymer ?
#
loop_
_entity_poly.entity_id
_entity_poly.type
_entity_poly.pdbx_seq_one_letter_code
_entity_poly.pdbx_strand_id
1 'polypeptide(L)'
;MTVLAGDFFFSKAFQTTTNIGIPVMLHIFGTAVEDYVRSYFEGDLRQVDAVDAMWWETKTNFKTCSLLASGYKAATMVGGLSQQEQDRAYQLGKHIALAFQTYHETKQFLDTSFSAGLNYDVTSLPVVLHMETHPELLKCAQEGKVDQLKF
;
A
#
# COMPACT_ATOMS: atom_id res chain seq x y z
N MET A 1 -23.02 -5.68 -6.47
CA MET A 1 -22.44 -7.05 -6.32
C MET A 1 -21.04 -6.99 -5.70
N THR A 2 -20.11 -6.17 -6.21
CA THR A 2 -18.71 -6.11 -5.72
C THR A 2 -18.56 -5.73 -4.25
N VAL A 3 -19.35 -4.75 -3.76
CA VAL A 3 -19.32 -4.33 -2.33
C VAL A 3 -19.73 -5.50 -1.42
N LEU A 4 -20.85 -6.16 -1.72
CA LEU A 4 -21.33 -7.30 -0.93
C LEU A 4 -20.36 -8.49 -0.95
N ALA A 5 -19.68 -8.73 -2.07
CA ALA A 5 -18.63 -9.74 -2.14
C ALA A 5 -17.44 -9.38 -1.24
N GLY A 6 -17.05 -8.10 -1.20
CA GLY A 6 -16.06 -7.57 -0.27
C GLY A 6 -16.44 -7.82 1.19
N ASP A 7 -17.65 -7.44 1.59
CA ASP A 7 -18.18 -7.63 2.95
C ASP A 7 -18.20 -9.12 3.35
N PHE A 8 -18.57 -9.99 2.41
CA PHE A 8 -18.56 -11.43 2.62
C PHE A 8 -17.15 -11.96 2.90
N PHE A 9 -16.16 -11.63 2.07
CA PHE A 9 -14.78 -12.07 2.28
C PHE A 9 -14.17 -11.48 3.55
N PHE A 10 -14.50 -10.22 3.86
CA PHE A 10 -14.09 -9.58 5.10
C PHE A 10 -14.62 -10.36 6.31
N SER A 11 -15.93 -10.62 6.36
CA SER A 11 -16.55 -11.41 7.43
C SER A 11 -15.90 -12.81 7.55
N LYS A 12 -15.59 -13.46 6.43
CA LYS A 12 -14.94 -14.78 6.43
C LYS A 12 -13.51 -14.75 6.92
N ALA A 13 -12.74 -13.72 6.59
CA ALA A 13 -11.39 -13.53 7.12
C ALA A 13 -11.43 -13.38 8.64
N PHE A 14 -12.31 -12.52 9.16
CA PHE A 14 -12.48 -12.28 10.60
C PHE A 14 -12.98 -13.51 11.38
N GLN A 15 -13.92 -14.26 10.80
CA GLN A 15 -14.35 -15.54 11.34
C GLN A 15 -13.19 -16.53 11.42
N THR A 16 -12.37 -16.62 10.37
CA THR A 16 -11.20 -17.52 10.34
C THR A 16 -10.16 -17.12 11.38
N THR A 17 -9.83 -15.82 11.47
CA THR A 17 -8.90 -15.28 12.48
C THR A 17 -9.38 -15.56 13.90
N THR A 18 -10.69 -15.46 14.15
CA THR A 18 -11.28 -15.78 15.46
C THR A 18 -11.13 -17.26 15.80
N ASN A 19 -11.33 -18.15 14.83
CA ASN A 19 -11.18 -19.59 15.01
C ASN A 19 -9.74 -20.04 15.29
N ILE A 20 -8.72 -19.24 14.94
CA ILE A 20 -7.32 -19.50 15.30
C ILE A 20 -7.11 -19.41 16.82
N GLY A 21 -7.96 -18.65 17.54
CA GLY A 21 -7.94 -18.60 19.01
C GLY A 21 -6.85 -17.70 19.59
N ILE A 22 -6.28 -16.79 18.80
CA ILE A 22 -5.31 -15.77 19.26
C ILE A 22 -5.97 -14.39 19.18
N PRO A 23 -6.55 -13.87 20.28
CA PRO A 23 -7.36 -12.64 20.25
C PRO A 23 -6.62 -11.41 19.73
N VAL A 24 -5.31 -11.33 19.98
CA VAL A 24 -4.47 -10.20 19.55
C VAL A 24 -4.38 -10.11 18.01
N MET A 25 -4.50 -11.23 17.28
CA MET A 25 -4.49 -11.21 15.81
C MET A 25 -5.67 -10.42 15.22
N LEU A 26 -6.82 -10.44 15.91
CA LEU A 26 -8.00 -9.68 15.49
C LEU A 26 -7.69 -8.18 15.44
N HIS A 27 -7.01 -7.68 16.48
CA HIS A 27 -6.61 -6.29 16.57
C HIS A 27 -5.58 -5.93 15.49
N ILE A 28 -4.55 -6.77 15.31
CA ILE A 28 -3.51 -6.56 14.29
C ILE A 28 -4.12 -6.40 12.88
N PHE A 29 -5.01 -7.31 12.48
CA PHE A 29 -5.65 -7.21 11.17
C PHE A 29 -6.69 -6.08 11.09
N GLY A 30 -7.38 -5.75 12.19
CA GLY A 30 -8.24 -4.57 12.26
C GLY A 30 -7.47 -3.28 11.98
N THR A 31 -6.33 -3.08 12.65
CA THR A 31 -5.43 -1.94 12.39
C THR A 31 -4.94 -1.91 10.94
N ALA A 32 -4.58 -3.06 10.37
CA ALA A 32 -4.16 -3.11 8.96
C ALA A 32 -5.26 -2.69 7.99
N VAL A 33 -6.52 -2.97 8.30
CA VAL A 33 -7.68 -2.51 7.50
C VAL A 33 -7.90 -1.01 7.68
N GLU A 34 -7.79 -0.50 8.91
CA GLU A 34 -7.85 0.94 9.19
C GLU A 34 -6.76 1.70 8.41
N ASP A 35 -5.54 1.18 8.42
CA ASP A 35 -4.41 1.70 7.65
C ASP A 35 -4.71 1.69 6.14
N TYR A 36 -5.26 0.59 5.62
CA TYR A 36 -5.65 0.50 4.22
C TYR A 36 -6.65 1.60 3.83
N VAL A 37 -7.67 1.83 4.66
CA VAL A 37 -8.65 2.89 4.44
C VAL A 37 -7.99 4.27 4.55
N ARG A 38 -7.12 4.49 5.55
CA ARG A 38 -6.37 5.73 5.72
C ARG A 38 -5.52 6.07 4.50
N SER A 39 -4.96 5.06 3.84
CA SER A 39 -4.12 5.25 2.65
C SER A 39 -4.83 5.97 1.48
N TYR A 40 -6.16 5.91 1.41
CA TYR A 40 -6.93 6.63 0.39
C TYR A 40 -7.02 8.13 0.66
N PHE A 41 -7.04 8.52 1.93
CA PHE A 41 -7.09 9.93 2.32
C PHE A 41 -5.70 10.54 2.26
N GLU A 42 -4.69 9.87 2.82
CA GLU A 42 -3.29 10.31 2.78
C GLU A 42 -2.71 10.26 1.36
N GLY A 43 -3.26 9.40 0.51
CA GLY A 43 -2.89 9.26 -0.90
C GLY A 43 -3.62 10.23 -1.84
N ASP A 44 -4.51 11.09 -1.35
CA ASP A 44 -5.24 12.04 -2.18
C ASP A 44 -4.35 13.24 -2.54
N LEU A 45 -3.86 13.27 -3.78
CA LEU A 45 -3.02 14.34 -4.30
C LEU A 45 -3.63 15.74 -4.15
N ARG A 46 -4.97 15.84 -4.09
CA ARG A 46 -5.68 17.13 -3.95
C ARG A 46 -5.55 17.73 -2.54
N GLN A 47 -5.08 16.96 -1.57
CA GLN A 47 -4.96 17.36 -0.17
C GLN A 47 -3.52 17.63 0.25
N VAL A 48 -2.56 17.53 -0.69
CA VAL A 48 -1.13 17.69 -0.41
C VAL A 48 -0.52 18.81 -1.23
N ASP A 49 0.33 19.62 -0.58
CA ASP A 49 1.03 20.74 -1.22
C ASP A 49 2.29 20.30 -1.96
N ALA A 50 2.88 19.18 -1.56
CA ALA A 50 4.07 18.59 -2.14
C ALA A 50 4.01 17.06 -2.04
N VAL A 51 4.68 16.40 -2.99
CA VAL A 51 4.89 14.95 -3.00
C VAL A 51 6.37 14.67 -3.15
N ASP A 52 6.86 13.69 -2.41
CA ASP A 52 8.24 13.22 -2.44
C ASP A 52 8.29 11.71 -2.15
N ALA A 53 9.49 11.13 -2.19
CA ALA A 53 9.69 9.73 -1.85
C ALA A 53 9.14 9.35 -0.45
N MET A 54 9.20 10.26 0.52
CA MET A 54 8.73 10.03 1.90
C MET A 54 7.20 9.96 1.98
N TRP A 55 6.51 10.84 1.25
CA TRP A 55 5.06 10.80 1.08
C TRP A 55 4.63 9.49 0.44
N TRP A 56 5.30 9.07 -0.64
CA TRP A 56 5.03 7.78 -1.28
C TRP A 56 5.25 6.60 -0.34
N GLU A 57 6.35 6.61 0.43
CA GLU A 57 6.65 5.55 1.40
C GLU A 57 5.56 5.46 2.47
N THR A 58 5.12 6.60 3.00
CA THR A 58 4.06 6.68 4.02
C THR A 58 2.73 6.14 3.48
N LYS A 59 2.32 6.59 2.28
CA LYS A 59 1.12 6.08 1.58
C LYS A 59 1.22 4.57 1.37
N THR A 60 2.36 4.09 0.88
CA THR A 60 2.61 2.67 0.59
C THR A 60 2.63 1.83 1.86
N ASN A 61 3.14 2.39 2.95
CA ASN A 61 3.14 1.73 4.26
C ASN A 61 1.70 1.43 4.71
N PHE A 62 0.82 2.41 4.63
CA PHE A 62 -0.60 2.24 4.95
C PHE A 62 -1.33 1.32 3.96
N LYS A 63 -1.08 1.50 2.65
CA LYS A 63 -1.79 0.77 1.58
C LYS A 63 -1.42 -0.72 1.51
N THR A 64 -0.15 -1.07 1.66
CA THR A 64 0.36 -2.41 1.36
C THR A 64 1.18 -3.01 2.50
N CYS A 65 2.10 -2.24 3.09
CA CYS A 65 3.05 -2.79 4.05
C CYS A 65 2.40 -3.22 5.37
N SER A 66 1.44 -2.45 5.89
CA SER A 66 0.79 -2.74 7.18
C SER A 66 0.11 -4.11 7.17
N LEU A 67 -0.61 -4.44 6.10
CA LEU A 67 -1.27 -5.74 5.96
C LEU A 67 -0.28 -6.89 5.80
N LEU A 68 0.74 -6.74 4.94
CA LEU A 68 1.72 -7.81 4.73
C LEU A 68 2.52 -8.07 6.01
N ALA A 69 3.02 -7.01 6.66
CA ALA A 69 3.74 -7.09 7.92
C ALA A 69 2.91 -7.73 9.03
N SER A 70 1.62 -7.39 9.10
CA SER A 70 0.65 -8.03 10.00
C SER A 70 0.53 -9.54 9.75
N GLY A 71 0.53 -9.97 8.48
CA GLY A 71 0.54 -11.39 8.12
C GLY A 71 1.79 -12.13 8.59
N TYR A 72 2.98 -11.55 8.41
CA TYR A 72 4.23 -12.14 8.92
C TYR A 72 4.23 -12.24 10.44
N LYS A 73 3.80 -11.17 11.14
CA LYS A 73 3.67 -11.17 12.60
C LYS A 73 2.69 -12.24 13.07
N ALA A 74 1.51 -12.31 12.46
CA ALA A 74 0.51 -13.33 12.74
C ALA A 74 1.03 -14.76 12.56
N ALA A 75 1.77 -15.03 11.49
CA ALA A 75 2.36 -16.36 11.25
C ALA A 75 3.33 -16.75 12.38
N THR A 76 4.18 -15.82 12.84
CA THR A 76 5.09 -16.07 13.96
C THR A 76 4.38 -16.19 15.31
N MET A 77 3.25 -15.50 15.51
CA MET A 77 2.40 -15.68 16.70
C MET A 77 1.80 -17.08 16.75
N VAL A 78 1.28 -17.57 15.62
CA VAL A 78 0.75 -18.95 15.51
C VAL A 78 1.87 -19.98 15.74
N GLY A 79 3.10 -19.68 15.29
CA GLY A 79 4.27 -20.50 15.55
C GLY A 79 4.77 -20.47 17.01
N GLY A 80 4.20 -19.63 17.87
CA GLY A 80 4.62 -19.51 19.28
C GLY A 80 6.01 -18.87 19.46
N LEU A 81 6.48 -18.09 18.49
CA LEU A 81 7.78 -17.42 18.56
C LEU A 81 7.75 -16.26 19.57
N SER A 82 8.93 -15.85 20.03
CA SER A 82 9.06 -14.75 21.00
C SER A 82 8.60 -13.41 20.41
N GLN A 83 8.25 -12.46 21.28
CA GLN A 83 7.85 -11.11 20.85
C GLN A 83 8.92 -10.44 19.98
N GLN A 84 10.19 -10.63 20.30
CA GLN A 84 11.30 -10.08 19.53
C GLN A 84 11.34 -10.65 18.10
N GLU A 85 11.10 -11.95 17.94
CA GLU A 85 11.04 -12.60 16.63
C GLU A 85 9.80 -12.16 15.84
N GLN A 86 8.67 -12.01 16.50
CA GLN A 86 7.45 -11.48 15.90
C GLN A 86 7.64 -10.06 15.36
N ASP A 87 8.33 -9.20 16.12
CA ASP A 87 8.60 -7.83 15.69
C ASP A 87 9.62 -7.78 14.55
N ARG A 88 10.62 -8.69 14.55
CA ARG A 88 11.54 -8.86 13.41
C ARG A 88 10.79 -9.34 12.16
N ALA A 89 9.87 -10.29 12.29
CA ALA A 89 9.05 -10.77 11.19
C ALA A 89 8.14 -9.67 10.63
N TYR A 90 7.58 -8.83 11.51
CA TYR A 90 6.82 -7.65 11.11
C TYR A 90 7.68 -6.69 10.26
N GLN A 91 8.90 -6.34 10.70
CA GLN A 91 9.80 -5.48 9.93
C GLN A 91 10.20 -6.11 8.59
N LEU A 92 10.48 -7.42 8.58
CA LEU A 92 10.76 -8.16 7.35
C LEU A 92 9.58 -8.04 6.36
N GLY A 93 8.35 -8.27 6.83
CA GLY A 93 7.16 -8.13 6.02
C GLY A 93 6.98 -6.73 5.45
N LYS A 94 7.30 -5.67 6.22
CA LYS A 94 7.30 -4.29 5.73
C LYS A 94 8.29 -4.08 4.60
N HIS A 95 9.53 -4.52 4.76
CA HIS A 95 10.57 -4.34 3.74
C HIS A 95 10.25 -5.12 2.46
N ILE A 96 9.73 -6.34 2.58
CA ILE A 96 9.28 -7.15 1.43
C ILE A 96 8.13 -6.45 0.71
N ALA A 97 7.14 -5.92 1.42
CA ALA A 97 6.03 -5.19 0.82
C ALA A 97 6.49 -3.96 0.06
N LEU A 98 7.41 -3.18 0.64
CA LEU A 98 7.94 -1.98 0.01
C LEU A 98 8.67 -2.33 -1.29
N ALA A 99 9.57 -3.32 -1.25
CA ALA A 99 10.29 -3.79 -2.43
C ALA A 99 9.35 -4.32 -3.52
N PHE A 100 8.32 -5.07 -3.13
CA PHE A 100 7.30 -5.58 -4.04
C PHE A 100 6.52 -4.45 -4.72
N GLN A 101 6.07 -3.45 -3.95
CA GLN A 101 5.34 -2.30 -4.49
C GLN A 101 6.23 -1.51 -5.46
N THR A 102 7.48 -1.22 -5.08
CA THR A 102 8.45 -0.52 -5.94
C THR A 102 8.66 -1.27 -7.26
N TYR A 103 8.88 -2.59 -7.20
CA TYR A 103 9.08 -3.40 -8.40
C TYR A 103 7.85 -3.38 -9.31
N HIS A 104 6.65 -3.57 -8.74
CA HIS A 104 5.40 -3.57 -9.50
C HIS A 104 5.17 -2.23 -10.21
N GLU A 105 5.34 -1.12 -9.47
CA GLU A 105 5.16 0.23 -10.00
C GLU A 105 6.24 0.63 -11.00
N THR A 106 7.46 0.11 -10.89
CA THR A 106 8.54 0.39 -11.85
C THR A 106 8.38 -0.43 -13.13
N LYS A 107 7.95 -1.69 -13.01
CA LYS A 107 7.84 -2.62 -14.13
C LYS A 107 6.99 -2.07 -15.27
N GLN A 108 5.90 -1.36 -14.97
CA GLN A 108 5.02 -0.78 -16.00
C GLN A 108 5.74 0.23 -16.91
N PHE A 109 6.79 0.90 -16.44
CA PHE A 109 7.56 1.89 -17.22
C PHE A 109 8.77 1.30 -17.95
N LEU A 110 9.17 0.08 -17.61
CA LEU A 110 10.29 -0.61 -18.26
C LEU A 110 9.86 -1.44 -19.47
N ASP A 111 8.57 -1.74 -19.59
CA ASP A 111 8.06 -2.57 -20.67
C ASP A 111 7.98 -1.76 -21.98
N THR A 112 8.58 -2.27 -23.06
CA THR A 112 8.63 -1.60 -24.38
C THR A 112 7.26 -1.38 -25.02
N SER A 113 6.21 -2.02 -24.48
CA SER A 113 4.81 -1.78 -24.82
C SER A 113 4.17 -0.66 -24.00
N PHE A 114 4.95 0.19 -23.31
CA PHE A 114 4.47 1.42 -22.69
C PHE A 114 3.95 2.38 -23.78
N SER A 115 2.76 2.10 -24.28
CA SER A 115 1.97 3.06 -25.03
C SER A 115 1.41 4.07 -24.03
N ALA A 116 1.49 5.36 -24.35
CA ALA A 116 1.02 6.50 -23.55
C ALA A 116 -0.49 6.48 -23.18
N GLY A 117 -1.18 5.34 -23.31
CA GLY A 117 -2.57 5.11 -22.91
C GLY A 117 -2.75 4.08 -21.79
N LEU A 118 -1.69 3.70 -21.06
CA LEU A 118 -1.81 2.83 -19.89
C LEU A 118 -2.27 3.61 -18.65
N ASN A 119 -3.26 3.08 -17.94
CA ASN A 119 -3.72 3.54 -16.62
C ASN A 119 -2.62 3.29 -15.57
N TYR A 120 -1.59 4.15 -15.51
CA TYR A 120 -0.64 4.15 -14.41
C TYR A 120 -1.22 4.93 -13.22
N ASP A 121 -0.90 4.49 -12.00
CA ASP A 121 -1.26 5.22 -10.79
C ASP A 121 -0.41 6.50 -10.72
N VAL A 122 -1.06 7.67 -10.76
CA VAL A 122 -0.40 8.99 -10.62
C VAL A 122 0.33 9.14 -9.29
N THR A 123 0.00 8.28 -8.31
CA THR A 123 0.66 8.25 -7.01
C THR A 123 1.78 7.21 -6.94
N SER A 124 2.15 6.55 -8.04
CA SER A 124 3.22 5.54 -8.07
C SER A 124 4.62 6.16 -7.94
N LEU A 125 5.60 5.39 -7.46
CA LEU A 125 6.93 5.88 -7.14
C LEU A 125 7.62 6.59 -8.33
N PRO A 126 7.65 6.04 -9.56
CA PRO A 126 8.30 6.72 -10.68
C PRO A 126 7.67 8.09 -10.99
N VAL A 127 6.33 8.19 -10.86
CA VAL A 127 5.59 9.44 -11.08
C VAL A 127 5.86 10.44 -9.95
N VAL A 128 5.87 9.97 -8.69
CA VAL A 128 6.18 10.81 -7.53
C VAL A 128 7.60 11.36 -7.61
N LEU A 129 8.59 10.54 -7.95
CA LEU A 129 9.96 10.99 -8.16
C LEU A 129 10.07 11.99 -9.32
N HIS A 130 9.29 11.80 -10.39
CA HIS A 130 9.23 12.76 -11.48
C HIS A 130 8.64 14.11 -11.02
N MET A 131 7.53 14.10 -10.26
CA MET A 131 6.92 15.29 -9.68
C MET A 131 7.80 15.97 -8.63
N GLU A 132 8.62 15.21 -7.89
CA GLU A 132 9.59 15.75 -6.94
C GLU A 132 10.66 16.60 -7.66
N THR A 133 11.08 16.17 -8.86
CA THR A 133 12.01 16.94 -9.71
C THR A 133 11.35 18.05 -10.53
N HIS A 134 10.05 17.95 -10.80
CA HIS A 134 9.25 18.89 -11.60
C HIS A 134 7.94 19.25 -10.87
N PRO A 135 7.99 20.12 -9.84
CA PRO A 135 6.84 20.40 -8.96
C PRO A 135 5.63 21.00 -9.69
N GLU A 136 5.82 21.61 -10.86
CA GLU A 136 4.74 22.12 -11.71
C GLU A 136 3.76 21.03 -12.17
N LEU A 137 4.24 19.78 -12.26
CA LEU A 137 3.44 18.63 -12.69
C LEU A 137 2.43 18.19 -11.63
N LEU A 138 2.66 18.53 -10.35
CA LEU A 138 1.72 18.21 -9.27
C LEU A 138 0.35 18.86 -9.53
N LYS A 139 0.33 20.11 -10.02
CA LYS A 139 -0.92 20.79 -10.37
C LYS A 139 -1.67 20.08 -11.50
N CYS A 140 -0.94 19.63 -12.52
CA CYS A 140 -1.52 18.84 -13.60
C CYS A 140 -2.12 17.53 -13.08
N ALA A 141 -1.43 16.83 -12.17
CA ALA A 141 -1.92 15.60 -11.56
C ALA A 141 -3.16 15.83 -10.67
N GLN A 142 -3.19 16.90 -9.87
CA GLN A 142 -4.33 17.30 -9.04
C GLN A 142 -5.57 17.64 -9.88
N GLU A 143 -5.39 18.23 -11.05
CA GLU A 143 -6.45 18.56 -12.01
C GLU A 143 -6.87 17.38 -12.89
N GLY A 144 -6.23 16.21 -12.74
CA GLY A 144 -6.51 15.01 -13.54
C GLY A 144 -6.02 15.09 -14.99
N LYS A 145 -5.10 16.01 -15.30
CA LYS A 145 -4.52 16.21 -16.64
C LYS A 145 -3.34 15.26 -16.86
N VAL A 146 -3.60 13.96 -16.83
CA VAL A 146 -2.58 12.89 -16.90
C VAL A 146 -1.76 12.95 -18.19
N ASP A 147 -2.36 13.38 -19.31
CA ASP A 147 -1.68 13.55 -20.61
C ASP A 147 -0.53 14.58 -20.60
N GLN A 148 -0.47 15.44 -19.58
CA GLN A 148 0.56 16.47 -19.41
C GLN A 148 1.77 15.96 -18.63
N LEU A 149 1.66 14.80 -17.97
CA LEU A 149 2.75 14.09 -17.32
C LEU A 149 3.54 13.35 -18.41
N LYS A 150 4.40 14.06 -19.14
CA LYS A 150 5.24 13.46 -20.20
C LYS A 150 6.39 12.68 -19.55
N PHE A 151 6.41 11.36 -19.71
CA PHE A 151 7.49 10.45 -19.30
C PHE A 151 8.46 10.17 -20.45
#